data_AF-A0A9D0W071-F1
#
_entry.id   AF-A0A9D0W071-F1
#
_cell.length_a   1.000
_cell.length_b   1.000
_cell.length_c   1.000
_cell.angle_alpha   90.00
_cell.angle_beta   90.00
_cell.angle_gamma   90.00
#
_symmetry.space_group_name_H-M   'P 1'
#
loop_
_entity.id
_entity.type
_entity.pdbx_description
1 polymer ?
#
loop_
_entity_poly.entity_id
_entity_poly.type
_entity_poly.pdbx_seq_one_letter_code
_entity_poly.pdbx_strand_id
1 'polypeptide(L)' 'MPLALFDLDNTLLAGDSDYLWGQFLVERGIVDGEFYEKENQRF' A
#
# COMPACT_ATOMS: atom_id res chain seq x y z
N MET A 1 9.61 -31.29 8.63
CA MET A 1 10.13 -29.91 8.76
C MET A 1 8.96 -28.98 9.01
N PRO A 2 9.02 -28.10 10.01
CA PRO A 2 8.02 -27.06 10.19
C PRO A 2 8.24 -25.94 9.16
N LEU A 3 7.16 -25.47 8.55
CA LEU A 3 7.11 -24.33 7.64
C LEU A 3 6.18 -23.28 8.26
N ALA A 4 6.62 -22.03 8.27
CA ALA A 4 5.80 -20.90 8.68
C ALA A 4 5.64 -19.94 7.49
N LEU A 5 4.43 -19.42 7.32
CA LEU A 5 4.09 -18.40 6.34
C LEU A 5 3.64 -17.17 7.09
N PHE A 6 4.14 -16.01 6.67
CA PHE A 6 3.76 -14.72 7.22
C PHE A 6 3.16 -13.90 6.10
N ASP A 7 2.09 -13.21 6.44
CA ASP A 7 1.55 -12.16 5.61
C ASP A 7 2.49 -10.94 5.63
N LEU A 8 2.34 -10.03 4.68
CA LEU A 8 3.18 -8.85 4.56
C LEU A 8 2.61 -7.69 5.37
N ASP A 9 1.43 -7.21 4.96
CA ASP A 9 0.83 -5.99 5.50
C ASP A 9 0.32 -6.22 6.92
N ASN A 10 0.59 -5.24 7.79
CA ASN A 10 0.28 -5.29 9.21
C ASN A 10 0.85 -6.51 9.97
N THR A 11 1.71 -7.31 9.34
CA THR A 11 2.36 -8.48 9.94
C THR A 11 3.88 -8.32 9.93
N LEU A 12 4.50 -8.21 8.75
CA LEU A 12 5.94 -7.95 8.60
C LEU A 12 6.24 -6.46 8.41
N LEU A 13 5.32 -5.74 7.77
CA LEU A 13 5.38 -4.30 7.57
C LEU A 13 4.26 -3.61 8.33
N ALA A 14 4.55 -2.43 8.86
CA ALA A 14 3.52 -1.57 9.44
C ALA A 14 2.85 -0.77 8.31
N GLY A 15 1.54 -0.92 8.18
CA GLY A 15 0.76 -0.27 7.13
C GLY A 15 0.46 -1.18 5.94
N ASP A 16 -0.19 -0.57 4.95
CA ASP A 16 -0.64 -1.19 3.71
C ASP A 16 0.36 -0.85 2.59
N SER A 17 1.03 -1.87 2.06
CA SER A 17 2.07 -1.71 1.04
C SER A 17 1.54 -1.17 -0.28
N ASP A 18 0.33 -1.51 -0.69
CA ASP A 18 -0.31 -0.98 -1.89
C ASP A 18 -0.65 0.51 -1.71
N TYR A 19 -1.16 0.89 -0.54
CA TYR A 19 -1.42 2.29 -0.20
C TYR A 19 -0.14 3.14 -0.22
N LEU A 20 0.88 2.68 0.52
CA LEU A 20 2.14 3.39 0.67
C LEU A 20 2.87 3.53 -0.67
N TRP A 21 2.78 2.52 -1.53
CA TRP A 21 3.36 2.60 -2.86
C TRP A 21 2.68 3.63 -3.74
N GLY A 22 1.35 3.71 -3.73
CA GLY A 22 0.65 4.74 -4.50
C GLY A 22 0.92 6.15 -3.97
N GLN A 23 1.01 6.35 -2.65
CA GLN A 23 1.44 7.63 -2.07
C GLN A 23 2.83 8.05 -2.56
N PHE A 24 3.79 7.12 -2.63
CA PHE A 24 5.11 7.41 -3.20
C PHE A 24 5.03 7.86 -4.67
N LEU A 25 4.16 7.26 -5.48
CA LEU A 25 3.97 7.67 -6.88
C LEU A 25 3.31 9.04 -7.00
N VAL A 26 2.39 9.37 -6.09
CA VAL A 26 1.78 10.71 -6.00
C VAL A 26 2.83 11.76 -5.66
N GLU A 27 3.70 11.51 -4.68
CA GLU A 27 4.81 12.40 -4.33
C GLU A 27 5.77 12.65 -5.50
N ARG A 28 5.93 11.67 -6.39
CA ARG A 28 6.72 11.77 -7.62
C ARG A 28 5.99 12.47 -8.77
N GLY A 29 4.72 12.81 -8.62
CA GLY A 29 3.88 13.40 -9.66
C GLY A 29 3.56 12.44 -10.80
N ILE A 30 3.67 11.12 -10.57
CA ILE A 30 3.38 10.08 -11.57
C ILE A 30 1.89 9.72 -11.55
N VAL A 31 1.27 9.81 -10.38
CA VAL A 31 -0.15 9.52 -10.15
C VAL A 31 -0.83 10.76 -9.59
N ASP A 32 -2.07 11.00 -10.01
CA ASP A 32 -2.92 12.06 -9.45
C ASP A 32 -3.36 11.71 -8.03
N GLY A 33 -3.01 12.56 -7.07
CA GLY A 33 -3.23 12.30 -5.65
C GLY A 33 -4.69 12.31 -5.22
N GLU A 34 -5.50 13.23 -5.75
CA GLU A 34 -6.93 13.30 -5.40
C GLU A 34 -7.70 12.10 -5.93
N PHE A 35 -7.40 11.70 -7.18
CA PHE A 35 -7.94 10.50 -7.77
C PHE A 35 -7.51 9.26 -7.00
N TYR A 36 -6.22 9.13 -6.69
CA TYR A 36 -5.69 7.98 -5.96
C TYR A 36 -6.34 7.81 -4.58
N GLU A 37 -6.40 8.88 -3.79
CA GLU A 37 -7.00 8.84 -2.45
C GLU A 37 -8.51 8.51 -2.52
N LYS A 38 -9.21 9.03 -3.52
CA LYS A 38 -10.62 8.73 -3.73
C LYS A 38 -10.86 7.26 -4.12
N GLU A 39 -10.01 6.70 -4.97
CA GLU A 39 -10.11 5.28 -5.31
C GLU A 39 -9.73 4.41 -4.10
N ASN A 40 -8.73 4.81 -3.31
CA ASN A 40 -8.34 4.08 -2.10
C ASN A 40 -9.49 4.00 -1.08
N GLN A 41 -10.28 5.07 -0.91
CA GLN A 41 -11.46 5.08 -0.02
C GLN A 41 -12.61 4.16 -0.46
N ARG A 42 -12.57 3.62 -1.68
CA ARG A 42 -13.59 2.68 -2.18
C ARG A 42 -13.32 1.23 -1.78
N PHE A 43 -12.11 0.94 -1.34
CA PHE A 43 -11.67 -0.38 -0.88
C PHE A 43 -11.66 -0.43 0.65
#